data_AF-A0A6V7J4R6-F1
#
_entry.id   AF-A0A6V7J4R6-F1
#
_cell.length_a   1.000
_cell.length_b   1.000
_cell.length_c   1.000
_cell.angle_alpha   90.00
_cell.angle_beta   90.00
_cell.angle_gamma   90.00
#
_symmetry.space_group_name_H-M   'P 1'
#
loop_
_entity.id
_entity.type
_entity.pdbx_description
1 polymer ?
#
loop_
_entity_poly.entity_id
_entity_poly.type
_entity_poly.pdbx_seq_one_letter_code
_entity_poly.pdbx_strand_id
1 'polypeptide(L)'
;THLTFGKEFTQAVELKQVAQQEAEKARFLVERAEQQKKAAIISAEGDAQAASMLAKALGEAGDGLVELRRIEAAEDIAYQLARSRQVSYLPTGPGLLLNIQQ
;
A
#
# COMPACT_ATOMS: atom_id res chain seq x y z
N THR A 1 51.99 3.95 -40.48
CA THR A 1 51.37 4.83 -39.49
C THR A 1 50.92 4.01 -38.27
N HIS A 2 51.87 3.51 -37.47
CA HIS A 2 51.57 2.83 -36.21
C HIS A 2 52.52 3.37 -35.14
N LEU A 3 51.99 4.17 -34.21
CA LEU A 3 52.69 4.66 -33.04
C LEU A 3 52.51 3.62 -31.93
N THR A 4 53.47 2.71 -31.79
CA THR A 4 53.51 1.80 -30.64
C THR A 4 54.08 2.55 -29.45
N PHE A 5 53.20 2.96 -28.53
CA PHE A 5 53.60 3.42 -27.21
C PHE A 5 54.13 2.23 -26.39
N GLY A 6 55.05 2.48 -25.45
CA GLY A 6 55.60 1.44 -24.58
C GLY A 6 54.54 0.79 -23.69
N LYS A 7 54.68 -0.51 -23.39
CA LYS A 7 53.71 -1.32 -22.62
C LYS A 7 53.28 -0.67 -21.29
N GLU A 8 54.22 -0.05 -20.59
CA GLU A 8 53.98 0.60 -19.30
C GLU A 8 53.12 1.88 -19.44
N PHE A 9 53.31 2.63 -20.52
CA PHE A 9 52.47 3.80 -20.82
C PHE A 9 51.04 3.38 -21.17
N THR A 10 50.87 2.28 -21.93
CA THR A 10 49.55 1.74 -22.25
C THR A 10 48.81 1.31 -20.99
N GLN A 11 49.50 0.60 -20.10
CA GLN A 11 48.93 0.15 -18.83
C GLN A 11 48.54 1.31 -17.91
N ALA A 12 49.39 2.34 -17.81
CA ALA A 12 49.07 3.53 -17.00
C ALA A 12 47.86 4.30 -17.54
N VAL A 13 47.70 4.38 -18.86
CA VAL A 13 46.55 5.03 -19.49
C VAL A 13 45.28 4.21 -19.28
N GLU A 14 45.32 2.89 -19.41
CA GLU A 14 44.19 2.00 -19.11
C GLU A 14 43.75 2.14 -17.65
N LEU A 15 44.69 2.11 -16.70
CA LEU A 15 44.39 2.31 -15.28
C LEU A 15 43.73 3.67 -15.02
N LYS A 16 44.21 4.73 -15.69
CA LYS A 16 43.60 6.06 -15.57
C LYS A 16 42.17 6.08 -16.13
N GLN A 17 41.92 5.39 -17.24
CA GLN A 17 40.58 5.28 -17.82
C GLN A 17 39.63 4.49 -16.92
N VAL A 18 40.09 3.37 -16.34
CA VAL A 18 39.31 2.58 -15.38
C VAL A 18 38.97 3.43 -14.15
N ALA A 19 39.94 4.13 -13.59
CA ALA A 19 39.71 5.00 -12.43
C ALA A 19 38.70 6.13 -12.72
N GLN A 20 38.73 6.71 -13.93
CA GLN A 20 37.74 7.70 -14.35
C GLN A 20 36.33 7.09 -14.47
N GLN A 21 36.21 5.93 -15.10
CA GLN A 21 34.93 5.22 -15.23
C GLN A 21 34.35 4.83 -13.86
N GLU A 22 35.19 4.37 -12.93
CA GLU A 22 34.76 4.05 -11.57
C GLU A 22 34.28 5.28 -10.82
N ALA A 23 34.97 6.43 -10.95
CA ALA A 23 34.55 7.68 -10.35
C ALA A 23 33.20 8.18 -10.90
N GLU A 24 32.99 8.11 -12.22
CA GLU A 24 31.72 8.45 -12.85
C GLU A 24 30.59 7.53 -12.39
N LYS A 25 30.84 6.21 -12.34
CA LYS A 25 29.87 5.22 -11.86
C LYS A 25 29.50 5.45 -10.40
N ALA A 26 30.47 5.77 -9.55
CA ALA A 26 30.23 6.08 -8.14
C ALA A 26 29.36 7.33 -7.98
N ARG A 27 29.66 8.40 -8.75
CA ARG A 27 28.83 9.61 -8.76
C ARG A 27 27.39 9.32 -9.19
N PHE A 28 27.21 8.57 -10.28
CA PHE A 28 25.88 8.20 -10.75
C PHE A 28 25.09 7.38 -9.72
N LEU A 29 25.75 6.46 -9.02
CA LEU A 29 25.10 5.63 -7.99
C LEU A 29 24.61 6.49 -6.83
N VAL A 30 25.44 7.43 -6.35
CA VAL A 30 25.07 8.37 -5.28
C VAL A 30 23.90 9.24 -5.71
N GLU A 31 23.97 9.84 -6.89
CA GLU A 31 22.88 10.71 -7.40
C GLU A 31 21.58 9.93 -7.57
N ARG A 32 21.64 8.69 -8.08
CA ARG A 32 20.46 7.82 -8.18
C ARG A 32 19.86 7.53 -6.81
N ALA A 33 20.68 7.25 -5.81
CA ALA A 33 20.21 7.00 -4.45
C ALA A 33 19.56 8.25 -3.82
N GLU A 34 20.12 9.44 -4.06
CA GLU A 34 19.53 10.69 -3.63
C GLU A 34 18.16 10.96 -4.27
N GLN A 35 18.03 10.71 -5.58
CA GLN A 35 16.76 10.87 -6.28
C GLN A 35 15.71 9.85 -5.81
N GLN A 36 16.10 8.60 -5.59
CA GLN A 36 15.21 7.58 -5.01
C GLN A 36 14.72 7.97 -3.62
N LYS A 37 15.60 8.51 -2.77
CA LYS A 37 15.22 9.03 -1.45
C LYS A 37 14.20 10.18 -1.57
N LYS A 38 14.46 11.16 -2.46
CA LYS A 38 13.53 12.28 -2.68
C LYS A 38 12.18 11.80 -3.19
N ALA A 39 12.16 10.88 -4.16
CA ALA A 39 10.92 10.29 -4.67
C ALA A 39 10.14 9.59 -3.56
N ALA A 40 10.80 8.80 -2.72
CA ALA A 40 10.16 8.13 -1.59
C ALA A 40 9.55 9.12 -0.57
N ILE A 41 10.25 10.22 -0.26
CA ILE A 41 9.75 11.27 0.62
C ILE A 41 8.51 11.93 0.02
N ILE A 42 8.57 12.32 -1.26
CA ILE A 42 7.45 12.99 -1.94
C ILE A 42 6.23 12.07 -2.03
N SER A 43 6.42 10.79 -2.34
CA SER A 43 5.33 9.81 -2.34
C SER A 43 4.70 9.68 -0.95
N ALA A 44 5.51 9.55 0.10
CA ALA A 44 5.00 9.45 1.47
C ALA A 44 4.26 10.72 1.93
N GLU A 45 4.77 11.90 1.56
CA GLU A 45 4.10 13.18 1.85
C GLU A 45 2.77 13.31 1.09
N GLY A 46 2.74 12.88 -0.18
CA GLY A 46 1.52 12.85 -0.99
C GLY A 46 0.47 11.92 -0.38
N ASP A 47 0.86 10.71 0.02
CA ASP A 47 -0.01 9.74 0.67
C ASP A 47 -0.55 10.26 2.02
N ALA A 48 0.31 10.90 2.83
CA ALA A 48 -0.09 11.48 4.11
C ALA A 48 -1.10 12.62 3.93
N GLN A 49 -0.89 13.50 2.96
CA GLN A 49 -1.83 14.57 2.64
C GLN A 49 -3.16 14.04 2.11
N ALA A 50 -3.12 13.04 1.22
CA ALA A 50 -4.31 12.38 0.70
C ALA A 50 -5.11 11.71 1.82
N ALA A 51 -4.43 10.98 2.72
CA ALA A 51 -5.05 10.35 3.89
C ALA A 51 -5.67 11.38 4.84
N SER A 52 -5.00 12.51 5.09
CA SER A 52 -5.54 13.61 5.90
C SER A 52 -6.79 14.22 5.27
N MET A 53 -6.78 14.42 3.95
CA MET A 53 -7.92 14.96 3.20
C MET A 53 -9.10 13.99 3.24
N LEU A 54 -8.86 12.69 3.02
CA LEU A 54 -9.87 11.66 3.15
C LEU A 54 -10.43 11.58 4.57
N ALA A 55 -9.58 11.67 5.60
CA ALA A 55 -10.02 11.66 6.99
C ALA A 55 -10.92 12.85 7.33
N LYS A 56 -10.62 14.04 6.79
CA LYS A 56 -11.48 15.23 6.94
C LYS A 56 -12.81 15.06 6.21
N ALA A 57 -12.78 14.64 4.95
CA ALA A 57 -13.99 14.39 4.17
C ALA A 57 -14.87 13.30 4.81
N LEU A 58 -14.25 12.24 5.34
CA LEU A 58 -14.93 11.20 6.10
C LEU A 58 -15.39 11.71 7.47
N GLY A 59 -14.69 12.63 8.14
CA GLY A 59 -15.18 13.25 9.36
C GLY A 59 -16.46 14.06 9.14
N GLU A 60 -16.55 14.74 8.00
CA GLU A 60 -17.72 15.55 7.61
C GLU A 60 -18.89 14.68 7.10
N ALA A 61 -18.62 13.60 6.35
CA ALA A 61 -19.65 12.75 5.74
C ALA A 61 -19.89 11.40 6.47
N GLY A 62 -19.07 11.08 7.47
CA GLY A 62 -18.88 9.70 7.95
C GLY A 62 -19.96 9.15 8.86
N ASP A 63 -20.73 10.00 9.54
CA ASP A 63 -21.83 9.51 10.38
C ASP A 63 -22.87 8.78 9.51
N GLY A 64 -23.30 9.41 8.42
CA GLY A 64 -24.19 8.78 7.44
C GLY A 64 -23.57 7.61 6.68
N LEU A 65 -22.26 7.63 6.39
CA LEU A 65 -21.58 6.53 5.69
C LEU A 65 -21.45 5.28 6.57
N VAL A 66 -21.13 5.44 7.85
CA VAL A 66 -21.01 4.32 8.80
C VAL A 66 -22.39 3.71 9.07
N GLU A 67 -23.42 4.54 9.20
CA GLU A 67 -24.80 4.05 9.31
C GLU A 67 -25.25 3.32 8.04
N LEU A 68 -24.98 3.86 6.86
CA LEU A 68 -25.29 3.19 5.59
C LEU A 68 -24.58 1.84 5.48
N ARG A 69 -23.28 1.77 5.81
CA ARG A 69 -22.52 0.51 5.84
C ARG A 69 -23.05 -0.48 6.86
N ARG A 70 -23.55 -0.03 8.01
CA ARG A 70 -24.23 -0.89 8.98
C ARG A 70 -25.53 -1.45 8.41
N ILE A 71 -26.31 -0.64 7.69
CA ILE A 71 -27.56 -1.06 7.06
C ILE A 71 -27.27 -2.10 5.96
N GLU A 72 -26.30 -1.84 5.08
CA GLU A 72 -25.89 -2.80 4.03
C GLU A 72 -25.40 -4.13 4.62
N ALA A 73 -24.57 -4.07 5.68
CA ALA A 73 -24.11 -5.28 6.35
C ALA A 73 -25.27 -6.05 7.00
N ALA A 74 -26.23 -5.34 7.61
CA ALA A 74 -27.43 -5.95 8.18
C ALA A 74 -28.32 -6.60 7.10
N GLU A 75 -28.45 -5.96 5.94
CA GLU A 75 -29.17 -6.52 4.77
C GLU A 75 -28.52 -7.82 4.30
N ASP A 76 -27.21 -7.83 4.12
CA ASP A 76 -26.45 -9.02 3.69
C ASP A 76 -26.58 -10.17 4.69
N ILE A 77 -26.47 -9.87 5.98
CA ILE A 77 -26.65 -10.85 7.06
C ILE A 77 -28.08 -11.39 7.05
N ALA A 78 -29.10 -10.52 6.93
CA ALA A 78 -30.48 -10.93 6.86
C ALA A 78 -30.76 -11.83 5.65
N TYR A 79 -30.18 -11.50 4.49
CA TYR A 79 -30.30 -12.31 3.27
C TYR A 79 -29.66 -13.69 3.43
N GLN A 80 -28.47 -13.76 4.04
CA GLN A 80 -27.80 -15.04 4.34
C GLN A 80 -28.59 -15.87 5.35
N LEU A 81 -29.12 -15.25 6.41
CA LEU A 81 -29.93 -15.91 7.44
C LEU A 81 -31.25 -16.44 6.86
N ALA A 82 -31.94 -15.66 6.03
CA ALA A 82 -33.19 -16.06 5.37
C ALA A 82 -33.02 -17.27 4.45
N ARG A 83 -31.84 -17.45 3.86
CA ARG A 83 -31.51 -18.63 3.05
C ARG A 83 -31.06 -19.83 3.89
N SER A 84 -30.69 -19.62 5.15
CA SER A 84 -30.18 -20.69 6.01
C SER A 84 -31.33 -21.53 6.59
N ARG A 85 -31.19 -22.85 6.57
CA ARG A 85 -32.19 -23.80 7.10
C ARG A 85 -32.28 -23.85 8.63
N GLN A 86 -31.34 -23.22 9.34
CA GLN A 86 -31.21 -23.29 10.80
C GLN A 86 -31.78 -22.06 11.55
N VAL A 87 -32.43 -21.12 10.86
CA VAL A 87 -33.01 -19.92 11.51
C VAL A 87 -34.49 -20.16 11.81
N SER A 88 -34.82 -20.21 13.10
CA SER A 88 -36.21 -20.23 13.58
C SER A 88 -36.59 -18.84 14.06
N TYR A 89 -37.53 -18.19 13.39
CA TYR A 89 -38.08 -16.91 13.83
C TYR A 89 -39.07 -17.16 14.97
N LEU A 90 -38.67 -16.84 16.19
CA LEU A 90 -39.57 -16.90 17.33
C LEU A 90 -40.43 -15.61 17.37
N PRO A 91 -41.76 -15.71 17.36
CA PRO A 91 -42.61 -14.55 17.58
C PRO A 91 -42.45 -14.05 19.03
N THR A 92 -42.24 -12.75 19.18
CA THR A 92 -42.22 -12.02 20.45
C THR A 92 -43.64 -11.86 21.00
N GLY A 93 -44.27 -12.98 21.38
CA GLY A 93 -45.58 -13.01 22.04
C GLY A 93 -45.55 -13.91 23.28
N PRO A 94 -46.45 -13.71 24.27
CA PRO A 94 -46.46 -14.44 25.55
C PRO A 94 -46.85 -15.94 25.46
N GLY A 95 -46.76 -16.56 24.27
CA GLY A 95 -47.19 -17.94 24.01
C GLY A 95 -46.04 -18.92 23.74
N LEU A 96 -44.80 -18.61 24.13
CA LEU A 96 -43.66 -19.48 23.89
C LEU A 96 -43.58 -20.58 24.97
N LEU A 97 -44.41 -21.63 24.83
CA LEU A 97 -44.26 -22.87 25.60
C LEU A 97 -43.11 -23.70 25.01
N LEU A 98 -41.88 -23.42 25.43
CA LEU A 98 -40.77 -24.36 25.21
C LEU A 98 -41.00 -25.59 26.10
N ASN A 99 -41.49 -26.67 25.49
CA ASN A 99 -41.53 -27.98 26.11
C ASN A 99 -40.10 -28.55 26.22
N ILE A 100 -39.42 -28.21 27.31
CA ILE A 100 -38.26 -28.96 27.79
C ILE A 100 -38.78 -30.17 28.57
N GLN A 101 -38.90 -31.32 27.91
CA GLN A 101 -39.04 -32.60 28.62
C GLN A 101 -37.70 -32.95 29.27
N GLN A 102 -37.77 -33.42 30.52
CA GLN A 102 -36.66 -34.08 31.22
C GLN A 102 -36.13 -35.28 30.45
#